data_AF-X0X8J4-F1
#
_entry.id   AF-X0X8J4-F1
#
_cell.length_a   1.000
_cell.length_b   1.000
_cell.length_c   1.000
_cell.angle_alpha   90.00
_cell.angle_beta   90.00
_cell.angle_gamma   90.00
#
_symmetry.space_group_name_H-M   'P 1'
#
loop_
_entity.id
_entity.type
_entity.pdbx_description
1 polymer ?
#
loop_
_entity_poly.entity_id
_entity_poly.type
_entity_poly.pdbx_seq_one_letter_code
_entity_poly.pdbx_strand_id
1 'polypeptide(L)'
;LITNTLQALLQQQVEQIGIMKTVGARRTQITLIYMMLILAFGILAFLLSAPLTSWISFLLMDYLVLQLNFDLLGFRIVPSVLIFQALIAVLIPQLAGFIPIWRGSNLSVQEALSGIKQGGGKVRKAGSRGVVRFKLLSRPILISLRNTFRSKGRMALTLVTLSLGGALFISTFNVQLSMANYIEQMSQYFIGDLNLTLAYPYRVEKIEGLLSPLEEVEHVEGWMTARSELVKADGSTGDSVQLLA
;
A
#
# COMPACT_ATOMS: atom_id res chain seq x y z
N LEU A 1 7.66 -8.58 6.27
CA LEU A 1 7.46 -8.66 7.75
C LEU A 1 6.87 -10.00 8.21
N ILE A 2 5.75 -10.46 7.63
CA ILE A 2 5.00 -11.68 8.04
C ILE A 2 5.89 -12.93 8.14
N THR A 3 6.74 -13.17 7.14
CA THR A 3 7.69 -14.28 7.15
C THR A 3 8.63 -14.29 8.36
N ASN A 4 9.09 -13.12 8.79
CA ASN A 4 9.99 -12.98 9.94
C ASN A 4 9.24 -13.17 11.27
N THR A 5 8.03 -12.62 11.40
CA THR A 5 7.23 -12.80 12.61
C THR A 5 6.80 -14.25 12.79
N LEU A 6 6.44 -14.93 11.72
CA LEU A 6 6.13 -16.37 11.74
C LEU A 6 7.36 -17.21 12.09
N GLN A 7 8.54 -16.88 11.54
CA GLN A 7 9.77 -17.57 11.96
C GLN A 7 10.05 -17.38 13.45
N ALA A 8 9.83 -16.19 14.00
CA ALA A 8 10.00 -15.92 15.43
C ALA A 8 8.95 -16.68 16.28
N LEU A 9 7.69 -16.70 15.86
CA LEU A 9 6.61 -17.42 16.56
C LEU A 9 6.89 -18.93 16.57
N LEU A 10 7.26 -19.51 15.42
CA LEU A 10 7.65 -20.91 15.34
C LEU A 10 8.86 -21.22 16.21
N GLN A 11 9.82 -20.28 16.30
CA GLN A 11 11.01 -20.43 17.15
C GLN A 11 10.66 -20.46 18.64
N GLN A 12 9.64 -19.70 19.06
CA GLN A 12 9.14 -19.69 20.45
C GLN A 12 8.34 -20.94 20.78
N GLN A 13 7.75 -21.60 19.78
CA GLN A 13 6.89 -22.77 19.95
C GLN A 13 7.58 -24.10 19.57
N VAL A 14 8.91 -24.12 19.45
CA VAL A 14 9.65 -25.33 19.08
C VAL A 14 9.40 -26.48 20.06
N GLU A 15 9.36 -26.21 21.36
CA GLU A 15 9.08 -27.24 22.38
C GLU A 15 7.68 -27.83 22.22
N GLN A 16 6.67 -26.99 21.94
CA GLN A 16 5.29 -27.44 21.68
C GLN A 16 5.24 -28.34 20.44
N ILE A 17 5.91 -27.97 19.36
CA ILE A 17 6.05 -28.79 18.15
C ILE A 17 6.73 -30.13 18.48
N GLY A 18 7.75 -30.12 19.35
CA GLY A 18 8.42 -31.31 19.85
C GLY A 18 7.47 -32.26 20.59
N ILE A 19 6.69 -31.73 21.54
CA ILE A 19 5.68 -32.49 22.31
C ILE A 19 4.59 -33.05 21.39
N MET A 20 4.13 -32.30 20.40
CA MET A 20 3.14 -32.83 19.45
C MET A 20 3.72 -34.00 18.65
N LYS A 21 4.98 -33.91 18.24
CA LYS A 21 5.65 -35.00 17.49
C LYS A 21 5.96 -36.22 18.35
N THR A 22 6.23 -36.09 19.66
CA THR A 22 6.42 -37.25 20.55
C THR A 22 5.14 -38.07 20.70
N VAL A 23 3.98 -37.41 20.68
CA VAL A 23 2.65 -38.06 20.70
C VAL A 23 2.23 -38.59 19.31
N GLY A 24 3.09 -38.44 18.29
CA GLY A 24 2.88 -39.02 16.96
C GLY A 24 2.29 -38.05 15.91
N ALA A 25 2.26 -36.74 16.18
CA ALA A 25 1.77 -35.78 15.20
C ALA A 25 2.61 -35.77 13.91
N ARG A 26 1.92 -35.82 12.77
CA ARG A 26 2.54 -35.74 11.45
C ARG A 26 2.88 -34.30 11.09
N ARG A 27 3.93 -34.11 10.28
CA ARG A 27 4.35 -32.80 9.76
C ARG A 27 3.22 -32.00 9.10
N THR A 28 2.36 -32.68 8.35
CA THR A 28 1.21 -32.08 7.67
C THR A 28 0.18 -31.55 8.65
N GLN A 29 -0.06 -32.24 9.77
CA GLN A 29 -0.98 -31.78 10.82
C GLN A 29 -0.47 -30.48 11.46
N ILE A 30 0.82 -30.44 11.80
CA ILE A 30 1.44 -29.24 12.38
C ILE A 30 1.39 -28.08 11.39
N THR A 31 1.72 -28.33 10.13
CA THR A 31 1.66 -27.30 9.07
C THR A 31 0.23 -26.76 8.92
N LEU A 32 -0.77 -27.63 8.94
CA LEU A 32 -2.17 -27.27 8.79
C LEU A 32 -2.69 -26.43 9.98
N ILE A 33 -2.28 -26.75 11.21
CA ILE A 33 -2.63 -25.96 12.41
C ILE A 33 -2.14 -24.51 12.26
N TYR A 34 -0.87 -24.32 11.90
CA TYR A 34 -0.31 -22.98 11.73
C TYR A 34 -0.87 -22.23 10.51
N MET A 35 -1.19 -22.93 9.42
CA MET A 35 -1.85 -22.32 8.27
C MET A 35 -3.27 -21.87 8.60
N MET A 36 -4.03 -22.66 9.40
CA MET A 36 -5.34 -22.24 9.91
C MET A 36 -5.23 -21.06 10.89
N LEU A 37 -4.20 -21.02 11.74
CA LEU A 37 -3.93 -19.87 12.60
C LEU A 37 -3.74 -18.58 11.79
N ILE A 38 -2.94 -18.64 10.72
CA ILE A 38 -2.75 -17.50 9.82
C ILE A 38 -4.05 -17.13 9.11
N LEU A 39 -4.87 -18.13 8.73
CA LEU A 39 -6.15 -17.90 8.08
C LEU A 39 -7.09 -17.13 9.01
N ALA A 40 -7.18 -17.55 10.27
CA ALA A 40 -7.97 -16.86 11.28
C ALA A 40 -7.50 -15.40 11.47
N PHE A 41 -6.19 -15.16 11.55
CA PHE A 41 -5.65 -13.81 11.61
C PHE A 41 -5.94 -12.98 10.36
N GLY A 42 -5.88 -13.57 9.17
CA GLY A 42 -6.23 -12.90 7.91
C GLY A 42 -7.70 -12.47 7.86
N ILE A 43 -8.61 -13.36 8.30
CA ILE A 43 -10.05 -13.06 8.38
C ILE A 43 -10.32 -11.94 9.39
N LEU A 44 -9.73 -12.03 10.60
CA LEU A 44 -9.88 -10.98 11.62
C LEU A 44 -9.34 -9.64 11.12
N ALA A 45 -8.18 -9.64 10.46
CA ALA A 45 -7.61 -8.42 9.88
C ALA A 45 -8.53 -7.81 8.81
N PHE A 46 -9.13 -8.63 7.95
CA PHE A 46 -10.11 -8.16 6.95
C PHE A 46 -11.36 -7.56 7.61
N LEU A 47 -11.94 -8.25 8.60
CA LEU A 47 -13.14 -7.80 9.31
C LEU A 47 -12.94 -6.46 10.01
N LEU A 48 -11.74 -6.20 10.53
CA LEU A 48 -11.40 -4.91 11.14
C LEU A 48 -11.07 -3.85 10.08
N SER A 49 -10.31 -4.22 9.05
CA SER A 49 -9.83 -3.26 8.05
C SER A 49 -10.93 -2.76 7.12
N ALA A 50 -11.84 -3.62 6.66
CA ALA A 50 -12.89 -3.23 5.70
C ALA A 50 -13.76 -2.04 6.19
N PRO A 51 -14.34 -2.07 7.41
CA PRO A 51 -15.13 -0.94 7.89
C PRO A 51 -14.26 0.30 8.18
N LEU A 52 -13.07 0.11 8.76
CA LEU A 52 -12.15 1.22 9.07
C LEU A 52 -11.71 1.96 7.81
N THR A 53 -11.30 1.23 6.77
CA THR A 53 -10.89 1.83 5.50
C THR A 53 -12.04 2.59 4.87
N SER A 54 -13.24 1.99 4.82
CA SER A 54 -14.41 2.65 4.23
C SER A 54 -14.74 3.96 4.95
N TRP A 55 -14.66 3.97 6.29
CA TRP A 55 -14.92 5.17 7.07
C TRP A 55 -13.87 6.27 6.85
N ILE A 56 -12.59 5.92 6.88
CA ILE A 56 -11.49 6.89 6.65
C ILE A 56 -11.54 7.45 5.23
N SER A 57 -11.81 6.61 4.22
CA SER A 57 -11.95 7.05 2.83
C SER A 57 -13.10 8.04 2.65
N PHE A 58 -14.22 7.82 3.35
CA PHE A 58 -15.34 8.76 3.32
C PHE A 58 -14.97 10.11 3.93
N LEU A 59 -14.31 10.11 5.10
CA LEU A 59 -13.85 11.35 5.75
C LEU A 59 -12.88 12.14 4.88
N LEU A 60 -11.99 11.44 4.15
CA LEU A 60 -11.05 12.08 3.24
C LEU A 60 -11.75 12.67 2.01
N MET A 61 -12.75 11.96 1.46
CA MET A 61 -13.56 12.47 0.34
C MET A 61 -14.38 13.70 0.71
N ASP A 62 -14.96 13.72 1.91
CA ASP A 62 -15.68 14.89 2.45
C ASP A 62 -14.78 16.13 2.51
N TYR A 63 -13.54 15.96 2.98
CA TYR A 63 -12.54 17.04 2.97
C TYR A 63 -12.19 17.51 1.55
N LEU A 64 -12.02 16.59 0.60
CA LEU A 64 -11.68 16.95 -0.78
C LEU A 64 -12.81 17.71 -1.49
N VAL A 65 -14.05 17.41 -1.17
CA VAL A 65 -15.22 18.05 -1.79
C VAL A 65 -15.34 19.51 -1.43
N LEU A 66 -15.04 19.86 -0.17
CA LEU A 66 -14.98 21.27 0.24
C LEU A 66 -13.87 22.05 -0.50
N GLN A 67 -12.78 21.39 -0.87
CA GLN A 67 -11.63 22.02 -1.56
C GLN A 67 -11.81 22.08 -3.07
N LEU A 68 -12.45 21.07 -3.66
CA LEU A 68 -12.56 20.92 -5.11
C LEU A 68 -13.94 21.29 -5.68
N ASN A 69 -14.90 21.64 -4.82
CA ASN A 69 -16.28 21.99 -5.20
C ASN A 69 -16.95 20.93 -6.10
N PHE A 70 -16.76 19.64 -5.77
CA PHE A 70 -17.38 18.50 -6.47
C PHE A 70 -18.55 17.93 -5.69
N ASP A 71 -19.60 17.47 -6.39
CA ASP A 71 -20.71 16.76 -5.76
C ASP A 71 -20.35 15.32 -5.39
N LEU A 72 -20.53 14.95 -4.11
CA LEU A 72 -20.43 13.56 -3.66
C LEU A 72 -21.70 12.78 -4.01
N LEU A 73 -21.51 11.65 -4.70
CA LEU A 73 -22.58 10.67 -4.97
C LEU A 73 -22.96 9.79 -3.77
N GLY A 74 -22.56 10.20 -2.56
CA GLY A 74 -22.79 9.53 -1.28
C GLY A 74 -21.85 8.35 -0.99
N PHE A 75 -21.96 7.78 0.22
CA PHE A 75 -21.20 6.60 0.63
C PHE A 75 -21.66 5.37 -0.16
N ARG A 76 -20.76 4.79 -0.95
CA ARG A 76 -21.01 3.57 -1.72
C ARG A 76 -19.93 2.53 -1.48
N ILE A 77 -20.38 1.32 -1.17
CA ILE A 77 -19.51 0.16 -1.08
C ILE A 77 -19.46 -0.48 -2.47
N VAL A 78 -18.27 -0.54 -3.06
CA VAL A 78 -18.04 -1.20 -4.34
C VAL A 78 -17.68 -2.67 -4.08
N PRO A 79 -18.51 -3.65 -4.46
CA PRO A 79 -18.29 -5.06 -4.11
C PRO A 79 -16.97 -5.63 -4.66
N SER A 80 -16.53 -5.19 -5.84
CA SER A 80 -15.27 -5.65 -6.43
C SER A 80 -14.06 -5.30 -5.55
N VAL A 81 -14.04 -4.10 -4.96
CA VAL A 81 -12.95 -3.65 -4.06
C VAL A 81 -12.91 -4.51 -2.80
N LEU A 82 -14.07 -4.78 -2.19
CA LEU A 82 -14.15 -5.67 -1.03
C LEU A 82 -13.68 -7.09 -1.32
N ILE A 83 -14.03 -7.65 -2.49
CA ILE A 83 -13.58 -8.98 -2.91
C ILE A 83 -12.06 -9.00 -3.06
N PHE A 84 -11.47 -8.01 -3.74
CA PHE A 84 -10.01 -7.93 -3.86
C PHE A 84 -9.33 -7.74 -2.52
N GLN A 85 -9.89 -6.91 -1.63
CA GLN A 85 -9.35 -6.71 -0.29
C GLN A 85 -9.38 -8.00 0.54
N ALA A 86 -10.50 -8.74 0.51
CA ALA A 86 -10.63 -10.03 1.18
C ALA A 86 -9.63 -11.05 0.62
N LEU A 87 -9.53 -11.12 -0.71
CA LEU A 87 -8.62 -12.03 -1.40
C LEU A 87 -7.17 -11.76 -1.01
N ILE A 88 -6.74 -10.51 -1.01
CA ILE A 88 -5.38 -10.10 -0.63
C ILE A 88 -5.13 -10.39 0.86
N ALA A 89 -6.08 -10.03 1.74
CA ALA A 89 -5.96 -10.23 3.19
C ALA A 89 -5.82 -11.71 3.57
N VAL A 90 -6.42 -12.62 2.80
CA VAL A 90 -6.31 -14.06 3.03
C VAL A 90 -5.11 -14.65 2.29
N LEU A 91 -4.94 -14.39 1.00
CA LEU A 91 -3.92 -15.07 0.19
C LEU A 91 -2.49 -14.67 0.55
N ILE A 92 -2.22 -13.38 0.77
CA ILE A 92 -0.84 -12.93 1.00
C ILE A 92 -0.23 -13.55 2.26
N PRO A 93 -0.90 -13.53 3.43
CA PRO A 93 -0.37 -14.18 4.63
C PRO A 93 -0.17 -15.68 4.46
N GLN A 94 -1.07 -16.36 3.75
CA GLN A 94 -0.97 -17.80 3.49
C GLN A 94 0.27 -18.12 2.65
N LEU A 95 0.47 -17.41 1.54
CA LEU A 95 1.65 -17.59 0.67
C LEU A 95 2.95 -17.25 1.40
N ALA A 96 2.95 -16.15 2.17
CA ALA A 96 4.11 -15.72 2.94
C ALA A 96 4.45 -16.72 4.06
N GLY A 97 3.46 -17.30 4.72
CA GLY A 97 3.63 -18.23 5.84
C GLY A 97 3.97 -19.66 5.44
N PHE A 98 3.62 -20.07 4.22
CA PHE A 98 3.78 -21.45 3.79
C PHE A 98 5.23 -21.95 3.89
N ILE A 99 6.19 -21.25 3.29
CA ILE A 99 7.61 -21.64 3.30
C ILE A 99 8.19 -21.73 4.73
N PRO A 100 8.07 -20.70 5.60
CA PRO A 100 8.63 -20.78 6.95
C PRO A 100 7.95 -21.85 7.81
N ILE A 101 6.63 -22.04 7.71
CA ILE A 101 5.91 -23.09 8.45
C ILE A 101 6.34 -24.46 7.97
N TRP A 102 6.42 -24.68 6.65
CA TRP A 102 6.84 -25.96 6.08
C TRP A 102 8.26 -26.34 6.50
N ARG A 103 9.17 -25.37 6.54
CA ARG A 103 10.54 -25.60 7.02
C ARG A 103 10.59 -25.81 8.54
N GLY A 104 9.85 -25.01 9.30
CA GLY A 104 9.78 -25.12 10.76
C GLY A 104 9.14 -26.43 11.24
N SER A 105 8.13 -26.93 10.54
CA SER A 105 7.51 -28.23 10.83
C SER A 105 8.42 -29.42 10.56
N ASN A 106 9.60 -29.23 9.93
CA ASN A 106 10.54 -30.31 9.64
C ASN A 106 11.58 -30.58 10.74
N LEU A 107 11.41 -30.01 11.93
CA LEU A 107 12.30 -30.24 13.09
C LEU A 107 12.12 -31.65 13.66
N SER A 108 13.20 -32.40 13.90
CA SER A 108 13.11 -33.68 14.59
C SER A 108 12.77 -33.50 16.07
N VAL A 109 12.20 -34.54 16.69
CA VAL A 109 11.89 -34.56 18.14
C VAL A 109 13.15 -34.29 18.96
N GLN A 110 14.28 -34.90 18.56
CA GLN A 110 15.56 -34.74 19.24
C GLN A 110 16.07 -33.29 19.13
N GLU A 111 15.98 -32.65 17.96
CA GLU A 111 16.38 -31.25 17.79
C GLU A 111 15.46 -30.28 18.56
N ALA A 112 14.17 -30.60 18.67
CA ALA A 112 13.20 -29.77 19.37
C ALA A 112 13.40 -29.80 20.90
N LEU A 113 13.71 -30.98 21.47
CA LEU A 113 13.84 -31.17 22.92
C LEU A 113 15.27 -30.98 23.45
N SER A 114 16.31 -31.26 22.64
CA SER A 114 17.70 -31.06 23.07
C SER A 114 18.15 -29.60 22.99
N GLY A 115 17.39 -28.72 22.32
CA GLY A 115 17.79 -27.34 22.03
C GLY A 115 18.98 -27.22 21.06
N ILE A 116 19.63 -28.34 20.72
CA ILE A 116 20.76 -28.39 19.81
C ILE A 116 20.21 -28.46 18.39
N LYS A 117 20.14 -27.30 17.74
CA LYS A 117 19.86 -27.21 16.30
C LYS A 117 20.98 -27.91 15.53
N GLN A 118 20.76 -29.14 15.08
CA GLN A 118 21.67 -29.83 14.16
C GLN A 118 21.48 -29.30 12.71
N GLY A 119 21.39 -27.97 12.58
CA GLY A 119 21.24 -27.23 11.32
C GLY A 119 22.50 -26.46 10.94
N GLY A 120 23.67 -26.89 11.41
CA GLY A 120 24.97 -26.38 10.98
C GLY A 120 25.35 -26.95 9.61
N GLY A 121 24.58 -26.63 8.57
CA GLY A 121 24.97 -26.91 7.19
C GLY A 121 26.41 -26.40 6.99
N LYS A 122 27.30 -27.34 6.64
CA LYS A 122 28.72 -27.12 6.32
C LYS A 122 28.88 -25.76 5.63
N VAL A 123 29.43 -24.78 6.34
CA VAL A 123 29.85 -23.51 5.75
C VAL A 123 31.00 -23.85 4.82
N ARG A 124 30.70 -24.13 3.55
CA ARG A 124 31.70 -24.15 2.49
C ARG A 124 32.39 -22.79 2.54
N LYS A 125 33.69 -22.81 2.85
CA LYS A 125 34.60 -21.66 2.75
C LYS A 125 34.52 -21.10 1.33
N ALA A 126 33.66 -20.13 1.09
CA ALA A 126 33.63 -19.36 -0.14
C ALA A 126 33.86 -17.88 0.22
N GLY A 127 35.14 -17.47 0.12
CA GLY A 127 35.48 -16.12 -0.33
C GLY A 127 35.41 -14.95 0.66
N SER A 128 35.53 -15.12 1.97
CA SER A 128 35.65 -13.96 2.88
C SER A 128 37.10 -13.46 2.98
N ARG A 129 37.62 -12.81 1.92
CA ARG A 129 38.91 -12.09 1.96
C ARG A 129 38.81 -10.58 1.70
N GLY A 130 37.60 -10.02 1.76
CA GLY A 130 37.38 -8.57 1.63
C GLY A 130 36.57 -8.01 2.80
N VAL A 131 37.04 -8.15 4.03
CA VAL A 131 36.47 -7.39 5.15
C VAL A 131 37.32 -6.15 5.34
N VAL A 132 36.67 -5.03 5.10
CA VAL A 132 37.20 -3.68 5.03
C VAL A 132 37.99 -3.33 6.29
N ARG A 133 39.24 -2.88 6.12
CA ARG A 133 40.11 -2.32 7.15
C ARG A 133 39.61 -0.93 7.60
N PHE A 134 38.43 -0.85 8.21
CA PHE A 134 38.05 0.36 8.94
C PHE A 134 38.58 0.26 10.37
N LYS A 135 39.75 0.87 10.61
CA LYS A 135 40.41 0.94 11.94
C LYS A 135 39.63 1.75 12.99
N LEU A 136 38.53 2.42 12.61
CA LEU A 136 37.73 3.27 13.52
C LEU A 136 36.56 2.56 14.22
N LEU A 137 36.22 1.32 13.85
CA LEU A 137 35.08 0.61 14.45
C LEU A 137 35.55 -0.34 15.55
N SER A 138 34.92 -0.28 16.73
CA SER A 138 35.24 -1.16 17.86
C SER A 138 34.98 -2.63 17.50
N ARG A 139 35.81 -3.53 18.04
CA ARG A 139 35.71 -4.99 17.77
C ARG A 139 34.30 -5.57 17.95
N PRO A 140 33.48 -5.16 18.93
CA PRO A 140 32.09 -5.63 19.07
C PRO A 140 31.18 -5.25 17.90
N ILE A 141 31.33 -4.03 17.36
CA ILE A 141 30.53 -3.52 16.22
C ILE A 141 30.87 -4.30 14.94
N LEU A 142 32.16 -4.62 14.74
CA LEU A 142 32.58 -5.44 13.60
C LEU A 142 32.01 -6.87 13.68
N ILE A 143 31.89 -7.43 14.89
CA ILE A 143 31.33 -8.77 15.11
C ILE A 143 29.82 -8.77 14.84
N SER A 144 29.07 -7.78 15.35
CA SER A 144 27.63 -7.68 15.11
C SER A 144 27.31 -7.42 13.65
N LEU A 145 28.06 -6.53 12.98
CA LEU A 145 27.90 -6.21 11.57
C LEU A 145 28.16 -7.45 10.69
N ARG A 146 29.27 -8.16 10.94
CA ARG A 146 29.58 -9.41 10.25
C ARG A 146 28.50 -10.47 10.45
N ASN A 147 27.91 -10.55 11.64
CA ASN A 147 26.85 -11.50 11.93
C ASN A 147 25.55 -11.17 11.16
N THR A 148 25.20 -9.88 11.04
CA THR A 148 24.07 -9.42 10.22
C THR A 148 24.26 -9.80 8.75
N PHE A 149 25.43 -9.55 8.18
CA PHE A 149 25.78 -9.88 6.79
C PHE A 149 25.97 -11.37 6.52
N ARG A 150 26.23 -12.18 7.56
CA ARG A 150 26.31 -13.64 7.42
C ARG A 150 24.95 -14.26 7.09
N SER A 151 23.86 -13.66 7.56
CA SER A 151 22.48 -14.09 7.29
C SER A 151 21.86 -13.36 6.08
N LYS A 152 22.45 -13.53 4.89
CA LYS A 152 22.08 -12.81 3.65
C LYS A 152 20.56 -12.75 3.38
N GLY A 153 19.83 -13.86 3.63
CA GLY A 153 18.38 -13.93 3.40
C GLY A 153 17.55 -13.08 4.36
N ARG A 154 17.85 -13.14 5.67
CA ARG A 154 17.10 -12.38 6.68
C ARG A 154 17.33 -10.88 6.53
N MET A 155 18.59 -10.48 6.31
CA MET A 155 18.96 -9.08 6.10
C MET A 155 18.26 -8.48 4.87
N ALA A 156 18.28 -9.19 3.73
CA ALA A 156 17.60 -8.74 2.53
C ALA A 156 16.10 -8.58 2.75
N LEU A 157 15.46 -9.56 3.39
CA LEU A 157 14.03 -9.53 3.67
C LEU A 157 13.62 -8.36 4.58
N THR A 158 14.41 -8.06 5.61
CA THR A 158 14.16 -6.90 6.49
C THR A 158 14.38 -5.58 5.76
N LEU A 159 15.46 -5.47 4.97
CA LEU A 159 15.80 -4.25 4.26
C LEU A 159 14.77 -3.94 3.16
N VAL A 160 14.35 -4.95 2.40
CA VAL A 160 13.26 -4.82 1.41
C VAL A 160 11.96 -4.43 2.11
N THR A 161 11.60 -5.08 3.22
CA THR A 161 10.38 -4.72 3.97
C THR A 161 10.41 -3.25 4.42
N LEU A 162 11.53 -2.81 5.01
CA LEU A 162 11.69 -1.44 5.51
C LEU A 162 11.68 -0.41 4.37
N SER A 163 12.39 -0.71 3.29
CA SER A 163 12.45 0.14 2.10
C SER A 163 11.09 0.26 1.43
N LEU A 164 10.31 -0.83 1.34
CA LEU A 164 8.97 -0.80 0.78
C LEU A 164 8.03 0.05 1.65
N GLY A 165 8.11 -0.10 2.97
CA GLY A 165 7.36 0.75 3.92
C GLY A 165 7.71 2.23 3.79
N GLY A 166 9.01 2.56 3.70
CA GLY A 166 9.47 3.93 3.49
C GLY A 166 9.04 4.49 2.13
N ALA A 167 9.12 3.69 1.07
CA ALA A 167 8.70 4.10 -0.27
C ALA A 167 7.20 4.39 -0.34
N LEU A 168 6.36 3.54 0.27
CA LEU A 168 4.92 3.76 0.36
C LEU A 168 4.60 5.05 1.13
N PHE A 169 5.30 5.28 2.25
CA PHE A 169 5.16 6.52 3.03
C PHE A 169 5.49 7.75 2.18
N ILE A 170 6.66 7.78 1.54
CA ILE A 170 7.08 8.91 0.68
C ILE A 170 6.11 9.09 -0.49
N SER A 171 5.64 8.00 -1.10
CA SER A 171 4.67 8.05 -2.21
C SER A 171 3.37 8.73 -1.79
N THR A 172 2.84 8.44 -0.61
CA THR A 172 1.62 9.08 -0.10
C THR A 172 1.82 10.59 0.09
N PHE A 173 2.96 11.02 0.65
CA PHE A 173 3.27 12.44 0.78
C PHE A 173 3.42 13.12 -0.59
N ASN A 174 4.04 12.46 -1.56
CA ASN A 174 4.15 12.98 -2.92
C ASN A 174 2.77 13.17 -3.57
N VAL A 175 1.86 12.21 -3.40
CA VAL A 175 0.48 12.34 -3.91
C VAL A 175 -0.24 13.51 -3.22
N GLN A 176 -0.11 13.64 -1.90
CA GLN A 176 -0.71 14.76 -1.15
C GLN A 176 -0.19 16.12 -1.64
N LEU A 177 1.13 16.27 -1.78
CA LEU A 177 1.75 17.50 -2.29
C LEU A 177 1.35 17.78 -3.74
N SER A 178 1.31 16.74 -4.59
CA SER A 178 0.88 16.88 -5.98
C SER A 178 -0.57 17.34 -6.09
N MET A 179 -1.47 16.81 -5.25
CA MET A 179 -2.86 17.26 -5.24
C MET A 179 -2.98 18.70 -4.74
N ALA A 180 -2.28 19.07 -3.66
CA ALA A 180 -2.30 20.44 -3.15
C ALA A 180 -1.79 21.45 -4.20
N ASN A 181 -0.68 21.14 -4.86
CA ASN A 181 -0.14 21.98 -5.93
C ASN A 181 -1.09 22.05 -7.14
N TYR A 182 -1.75 20.94 -7.49
CA TYR A 182 -2.73 20.92 -8.57
C TYR A 182 -3.94 21.79 -8.26
N ILE A 183 -4.44 21.74 -7.01
CA ILE A 183 -5.54 22.59 -6.53
C ILE A 183 -5.15 24.08 -6.62
N GLU A 184 -3.95 24.44 -6.15
CA GLU A 184 -3.46 25.82 -6.21
C GLU A 184 -3.33 26.32 -7.66
N GLN A 185 -2.76 25.50 -8.55
CA GLN A 185 -2.66 25.85 -9.97
C GLN A 185 -4.04 25.97 -10.63
N MET A 186 -4.97 25.06 -10.32
CA MET A 186 -6.30 25.07 -10.90
C MET A 186 -7.13 26.25 -10.37
N SER A 187 -6.96 26.66 -9.11
CA SER A 187 -7.63 27.83 -8.54
C SER A 187 -7.28 29.13 -9.28
N GLN A 188 -6.08 29.25 -9.86
CA GLN A 188 -5.69 30.42 -10.63
C GLN A 188 -6.44 30.55 -11.97
N TYR A 189 -7.06 29.47 -12.48
CA TYR A 189 -7.87 29.51 -13.70
C TYR A 189 -9.34 29.86 -13.45
N PHE A 190 -9.82 29.71 -12.22
CA PHE A 190 -11.20 30.00 -11.82
C PHE A 190 -11.20 31.17 -10.83
N ILE A 191 -10.96 32.39 -11.31
CA ILE A 191 -10.85 33.62 -10.50
C ILE A 191 -12.25 34.17 -10.10
N GLY A 192 -13.34 33.46 -10.41
CA GLY A 192 -14.70 33.90 -10.09
C GLY A 192 -15.16 33.47 -8.70
N ASP A 193 -15.71 34.41 -7.92
CA ASP A 193 -16.36 34.12 -6.63
C ASP A 193 -17.63 33.26 -6.80
N LEU A 194 -18.30 33.36 -7.96
CA LEU A 194 -19.53 32.65 -8.28
C LEU A 194 -19.50 32.11 -9.72
N ASN A 195 -19.77 30.81 -9.87
CA ASN A 195 -19.98 30.16 -11.16
C ASN A 195 -21.46 29.80 -11.33
N LEU A 196 -22.11 30.34 -12.36
CA LEU A 196 -23.52 30.10 -12.67
C LEU A 196 -23.65 29.23 -13.91
N THR A 197 -24.22 28.03 -13.75
CA THR A 197 -24.58 27.17 -14.89
C THR A 197 -26.04 27.38 -15.27
N LEU A 198 -26.29 27.88 -16.49
CA LEU A 198 -27.64 28.16 -17.00
C LEU A 198 -28.26 26.90 -17.60
N ALA A 199 -29.58 26.74 -17.47
CA ALA A 199 -30.32 25.59 -18.03
C ALA A 199 -30.32 25.54 -19.57
N TYR A 200 -30.11 26.70 -20.22
CA TYR A 200 -30.00 26.83 -21.67
C TYR A 200 -28.79 27.72 -22.01
N PRO A 201 -28.14 27.50 -23.18
CA PRO A 201 -27.08 28.38 -23.64
C PRO A 201 -27.67 29.73 -24.06
N TYR A 202 -27.44 30.76 -23.23
CA TYR A 202 -27.80 32.14 -23.54
C TYR A 202 -26.58 32.90 -24.06
N ARG A 203 -26.82 33.91 -24.89
CA ARG A 203 -25.76 34.83 -25.35
C ARG A 203 -25.17 35.61 -24.17
N VAL A 204 -23.85 35.68 -24.11
CA VAL A 204 -23.10 36.30 -23.00
C VAL A 204 -23.51 37.77 -22.83
N GLU A 205 -23.70 38.51 -23.94
CA GLU A 205 -24.04 39.93 -23.91
C GLU A 205 -25.40 40.19 -23.23
N LYS A 206 -26.32 39.23 -23.32
CA LYS A 206 -27.63 39.33 -22.66
C LYS A 206 -27.51 39.15 -21.14
N ILE A 207 -26.64 38.26 -20.70
CA ILE A 207 -26.41 37.99 -19.28
C ILE A 207 -25.59 39.12 -18.66
N GLU A 208 -24.55 39.57 -19.35
CA GLU A 208 -23.73 40.72 -18.96
C GLU A 208 -24.59 41.97 -18.77
N GLY A 209 -25.48 42.30 -19.71
CA GLY A 209 -26.37 43.45 -19.58
C GLY A 209 -27.42 43.36 -18.45
N LEU A 210 -27.71 42.15 -17.95
CA LEU A 210 -28.60 41.94 -16.80
C LEU A 210 -27.84 42.06 -15.47
N LEU A 211 -26.56 41.70 -15.46
CA LEU A 211 -25.73 41.68 -14.25
C LEU A 211 -24.93 42.96 -14.05
N SER A 212 -24.56 43.67 -15.13
CA SER A 212 -23.82 44.93 -15.08
C SER A 212 -24.46 46.05 -14.25
N PRO A 213 -25.80 46.13 -14.07
CA PRO A 213 -26.41 47.16 -13.21
C PRO A 213 -26.28 46.88 -11.71
N LEU A 214 -25.85 45.68 -11.30
CA LEU A 214 -25.68 45.34 -9.88
C LEU A 214 -24.32 45.87 -9.41
N GLU A 215 -24.32 46.71 -8.38
CA GLU A 215 -23.07 47.26 -7.79
C GLU A 215 -22.14 46.18 -7.21
N GLU A 216 -22.67 44.98 -6.95
CA GLU A 216 -21.96 43.83 -6.38
C GLU A 216 -21.17 43.02 -7.44
N VAL A 217 -21.33 43.33 -8.74
CA VAL A 217 -20.72 42.58 -9.85
C VAL A 217 -19.66 43.44 -10.55
N GLU A 218 -18.39 43.13 -10.34
CA GLU A 218 -17.26 43.85 -10.95
C GLU A 218 -16.95 43.37 -12.39
N HIS A 219 -17.01 42.06 -12.63
CA HIS A 219 -16.72 41.47 -13.93
C HIS A 219 -17.61 40.26 -14.22
N VAL A 220 -17.99 40.08 -15.49
CA VAL A 220 -18.76 38.92 -15.97
C VAL A 220 -18.02 38.30 -17.13
N GLU A 221 -17.67 37.03 -16.99
CA GLU A 221 -17.04 36.24 -18.05
C GLU A 221 -17.99 35.12 -18.47
N GLY A 222 -18.17 34.95 -19.78
CA GLY A 222 -19.01 33.89 -20.34
C GLY A 222 -18.15 32.75 -20.84
N TRP A 223 -18.41 31.53 -20.36
CA TRP A 223 -17.70 30.33 -20.79
C TRP A 223 -18.63 29.35 -21.48
N MET A 224 -18.18 28.81 -22.61
CA MET A 224 -18.83 27.70 -23.29
C MET A 224 -17.83 26.56 -23.46
N THR A 225 -18.26 25.36 -23.10
CA THR A 225 -17.51 24.14 -23.41
C THR A 225 -18.14 23.45 -24.61
N ALA A 226 -17.37 23.29 -25.69
CA ALA A 226 -17.77 22.52 -26.85
C ALA A 226 -16.94 21.23 -26.90
N ARG A 227 -17.62 20.08 -27.03
CA ARG A 227 -16.92 18.82 -27.30
C ARG A 227 -16.34 18.87 -28.70
N SER A 228 -15.03 18.73 -28.81
CA SER A 228 -14.29 18.69 -30.07
C SER A 228 -13.50 17.38 -30.18
N GLU A 229 -13.09 17.02 -31.39
CA GLU A 229 -12.27 15.84 -31.65
C GLU A 229 -10.96 16.29 -32.31
N LEU A 230 -9.83 15.81 -31.80
CA LEU A 230 -8.51 16.14 -32.34
C LEU A 230 -8.32 15.41 -33.66
N VAL A 231 -8.23 16.15 -34.78
CA VAL A 231 -7.94 15.54 -36.08
C VAL A 231 -6.44 15.29 -36.19
N LYS A 232 -6.04 14.02 -36.34
CA LYS A 232 -4.63 13.63 -36.50
C LYS A 232 -4.15 13.96 -37.92
N ALA A 233 -2.82 14.00 -38.12
CA ALA A 233 -2.20 14.36 -39.40
C ALA A 233 -2.55 13.41 -40.57
N ASP A 234 -3.08 12.22 -40.27
CA ASP A 234 -3.58 11.24 -41.24
C ASP A 234 -5.08 11.38 -41.54
N GLY A 235 -5.76 12.38 -40.97
CA GLY A 235 -7.19 12.61 -41.12
C GLY A 235 -8.08 11.71 -40.27
N SER A 236 -7.51 10.86 -39.42
CA SER A 236 -8.27 10.04 -38.48
C SER A 236 -8.71 10.84 -37.24
N THR A 237 -9.87 10.48 -36.70
CA THR A 237 -10.40 11.05 -35.45
C THR A 237 -9.57 10.59 -34.26
N GLY A 238 -8.97 11.55 -33.54
CA GLY A 238 -8.23 11.34 -32.30
C GLY A 238 -9.10 11.45 -31.06
N ASP A 239 -8.45 11.71 -29.92
CA ASP A 239 -9.13 11.79 -28.63
C ASP A 239 -10.12 12.98 -28.58
N SER A 240 -11.23 12.79 -27.86
CA SER A 240 -12.18 13.87 -27.63
C SER A 240 -11.63 14.87 -26.61
N VAL A 241 -11.58 16.14 -26.98
CA VAL A 241 -11.10 17.25 -26.13
C VAL A 241 -12.24 18.23 -25.91
N GLN A 242 -12.37 18.74 -24.68
CA GLN A 242 -13.26 19.86 -24.42
C GLN A 242 -12.56 21.16 -24.79
N LEU A 243 -13.12 21.88 -25.74
CA LEU A 243 -12.65 23.21 -26.13
C LEU A 243 -13.42 24.21 -25.27
N LEU A 244 -12.67 24.99 -24.51
CA LEU A 244 -13.19 26.05 -23.64
C LEU A 244 -13.03 27.37 -24.42
N ALA A 245 -14.13 28.05 -24.69
CA ALA A 245 -14.19 29.28 -25.48
C ALA A 245 -15.19 30.27 -24.88
#